data_AF-A0AAD9EAU8-F1
#
_entry.id   AF-A0AAD9EAU8-F1
#
_cell.length_a   1.000
_cell.length_b   1.000
_cell.length_c   1.000
_cell.angle_alpha   90.00
_cell.angle_beta   90.00
_cell.angle_gamma   90.00
#
_symmetry.space_group_name_H-M   'P 1'
#
loop_
_entity.id
_entity.type
_entity.pdbx_description
1 polymer ?
#
loop_
_entity_poly.entity_id
_entity_poly.type
_entity_poly.pdbx_seq_one_letter_code
_entity_poly.pdbx_strand_id
1 'polypeptide(L)'
;MSMIFKRSMATAASFKKAGKVVCIGRNYADHVKELNNTRPKQPFFFLKPTSSILLPGAGPVLRPKGVDMHFEVELALILGKQVKDLKPDDYKGALAAIEGASPLYLTRSPLTG
;
A
#
# COMPACT_ATOMS: atom_id res chain seq x y z
N MET A 1 24.50 -21.16 -6.06
CA MET A 1 23.14 -21.58 -5.66
C MET A 1 22.20 -20.41 -5.94
N SER A 2 21.58 -20.38 -7.12
CA SER A 2 20.77 -19.26 -7.59
C SER A 2 19.44 -19.23 -6.82
N MET A 3 19.24 -18.24 -5.93
CA MET A 3 17.91 -17.92 -5.39
C MET A 3 17.14 -17.17 -6.48
N ILE A 4 16.61 -17.90 -7.44
CA ILE A 4 15.59 -17.40 -8.37
C ILE A 4 14.38 -16.97 -7.51
N PHE A 5 14.12 -15.67 -7.49
CA PHE A 5 13.00 -15.02 -6.80
C PHE A 5 11.67 -15.59 -7.32
N LYS A 6 11.08 -16.60 -6.66
CA LYS A 6 9.67 -16.99 -6.85
C LYS A 6 8.74 -15.99 -6.16
N ARG A 7 8.79 -14.70 -6.50
CA ARG A 7 7.77 -13.74 -6.07
C ARG A 7 6.87 -13.47 -7.25
N SER A 8 5.62 -13.89 -7.14
CA SER A 8 4.62 -13.66 -8.18
C SER A 8 4.01 -12.27 -8.01
N MET A 9 3.37 -11.79 -9.07
CA MET A 9 2.36 -10.74 -8.93
C MET A 9 1.32 -11.19 -7.90
N ALA A 10 0.88 -10.26 -7.06
CA ALA A 10 -0.19 -10.55 -6.12
C ALA A 10 -1.47 -10.97 -6.85
N THR A 11 -2.18 -11.93 -6.29
CA THR A 11 -3.44 -12.42 -6.87
C THR A 11 -4.64 -11.78 -6.19
N ALA A 12 -5.80 -11.82 -6.84
CA ALA A 12 -7.06 -11.44 -6.20
C ALA A 12 -7.32 -12.22 -4.90
N ALA A 13 -6.87 -13.48 -4.81
CA ALA A 13 -6.98 -14.29 -3.60
C ALA A 13 -6.11 -13.76 -2.45
N SER A 14 -4.90 -13.26 -2.75
CA SER A 14 -4.00 -12.66 -1.77
C SER A 14 -4.65 -11.41 -1.13
N PHE A 15 -5.32 -10.57 -1.93
CA PHE A 15 -6.05 -9.40 -1.43
C PHE A 15 -7.26 -9.75 -0.56
N LYS A 16 -8.01 -10.81 -0.90
CA LYS A 16 -9.16 -11.27 -0.09
C LYS A 16 -8.76 -11.74 1.32
N LYS A 17 -7.51 -12.20 1.50
CA LYS A 17 -6.98 -12.67 2.79
C LYS A 17 -6.36 -11.56 3.63
N ALA A 18 -6.22 -10.34 3.10
CA ALA A 18 -5.63 -9.24 3.82
C ALA A 18 -6.48 -8.91 5.06
N GLY A 19 -5.87 -8.88 6.25
CA GLY A 19 -6.55 -8.49 7.50
C GLY A 19 -6.60 -6.98 7.74
N LYS A 20 -5.71 -6.22 7.07
CA LYS A 20 -5.63 -4.76 7.11
C LYS A 20 -4.81 -4.24 5.94
N VAL A 21 -5.03 -2.99 5.54
CA VAL A 21 -4.18 -2.27 4.60
C VAL A 21 -3.47 -1.15 5.35
N VAL A 22 -2.14 -1.22 5.40
CA VAL A 22 -1.29 -0.20 6.03
C VAL A 22 -0.63 0.61 4.93
N CYS A 23 -0.91 1.90 4.89
CA CYS A 23 -0.40 2.81 3.87
C CYS A 23 0.67 3.74 4.46
N ILE A 24 1.59 4.21 3.59
CA ILE A 24 2.64 5.16 3.96
C ILE A 24 2.44 6.44 3.14
N GLY A 25 2.00 7.50 3.80
CA GLY A 25 1.83 8.80 3.14
C GLY A 25 3.16 9.54 3.02
N ARG A 26 3.24 10.45 2.03
CA ARG A 26 4.40 11.34 1.80
C ARG A 26 5.72 10.59 1.56
N ASN A 27 5.64 9.41 0.94
CA ASN A 27 6.80 8.54 0.72
C ASN A 27 7.64 8.89 -0.53
N TYR A 28 7.09 9.66 -1.47
CA TYR A 28 7.79 10.13 -2.67
C TYR A 28 8.20 11.60 -2.52
N ALA A 29 9.51 11.87 -2.59
CA ALA A 29 10.09 13.19 -2.33
C ALA A 29 9.58 14.27 -3.30
N ASP A 30 9.32 13.91 -4.56
CA ASP A 30 8.83 14.86 -5.56
C ASP A 30 7.35 15.20 -5.35
N HIS A 31 6.56 14.28 -4.81
CA HIS A 31 5.16 14.53 -4.43
C HIS A 31 5.04 15.38 -3.15
N VAL A 32 6.05 15.34 -2.28
CA VAL A 32 6.12 16.21 -1.08
C VAL A 32 6.35 17.69 -1.46
N LYS A 33 7.12 17.94 -2.52
CA LYS A 33 7.37 19.30 -3.04
C LYS A 33 6.12 19.93 -3.66
N GLU A 34 5.33 19.13 -4.39
CA GLU A 34 4.09 19.57 -5.04
C GLU A 34 3.04 20.09 -4.05
N LEU A 35 3.01 19.54 -2.83
CA LEU A 35 2.05 19.91 -1.78
C LEU A 35 2.60 20.92 -0.75
N ASN A 36 3.76 21.56 -1.00
CA ASN A 36 4.42 22.50 -0.06
C ASN A 36 4.59 21.96 1.38
N ASN A 37 4.68 20.64 1.54
CA ASN A 37 4.73 20.01 2.85
C ASN A 37 6.18 19.77 3.28
N THR A 38 6.45 19.88 4.59
CA THR A 38 7.73 19.44 5.15
C THR A 38 7.84 17.92 5.07
N ARG A 39 9.01 17.42 4.64
CA ARG A 39 9.29 15.98 4.64
C ARG A 39 9.24 15.48 6.09
N PRO A 40 8.40 14.50 6.40
CA PRO A 40 8.28 14.04 7.78
C PRO A 40 9.57 13.35 8.22
N LYS A 41 9.99 13.58 9.48
CA LYS A 41 11.20 12.97 10.07
C LYS A 41 11.04 11.46 10.31
N GLN A 42 9.81 10.97 10.33
CA GLN A 42 9.43 9.57 10.47
C GLN A 42 8.34 9.24 9.46
N PRO A 43 8.19 7.97 9.04
CA PRO A 43 7.13 7.58 8.12
C PRO A 43 5.74 7.89 8.70
N PHE A 44 4.87 8.47 7.89
CA PHE A 44 3.48 8.73 8.26
C PHE A 44 2.60 7.56 7.82
N PHE A 45 2.03 6.85 8.78
CA PHE A 45 1.17 5.70 8.52
C PHE A 45 -0.31 6.06 8.67
N PHE A 46 -1.14 5.47 7.80
CA PHE A 46 -2.60 5.46 7.96
C PHE A 46 -3.15 4.09 7.56
N LEU A 47 -4.37 3.80 8.00
CA LEU A 47 -5.03 2.52 7.73
C LEU A 47 -6.17 2.70 6.75
N LYS A 48 -6.31 1.72 5.86
CA LYS A 48 -7.53 1.51 5.09
C LYS A 48 -8.18 0.18 5.51
N PRO A 49 -9.50 0.16 5.77
CA PRO A 49 -10.19 -1.07 6.11
C PRO A 49 -10.20 -2.02 4.92
N THR A 50 -10.25 -3.33 5.17
CA THR A 50 -10.28 -4.34 4.10
C THR A 50 -11.54 -4.24 3.23
N SER A 51 -12.61 -3.67 3.77
CA SER A 51 -13.84 -3.34 3.04
C SER A 51 -13.65 -2.28 1.95
N SER A 52 -12.54 -1.54 1.93
CA SER A 52 -12.23 -0.59 0.84
C SER A 52 -11.52 -1.24 -0.35
N ILE A 53 -11.25 -2.54 -0.32
CA ILE A 53 -10.58 -3.25 -1.41
C ILE A 53 -11.61 -3.59 -2.49
N LEU A 54 -11.45 -3.02 -3.68
CA LEU A 54 -12.19 -3.39 -4.88
C LEU A 54 -11.27 -4.22 -5.80
N LEU A 55 -11.70 -5.44 -6.13
CA LEU A 55 -10.93 -6.32 -7.02
C LEU A 55 -11.22 -6.01 -8.49
N PRO A 56 -10.25 -6.27 -9.40
CA PRO A 56 -10.50 -6.17 -10.84
C PRO A 56 -11.73 -6.97 -11.26
N GLY A 57 -12.64 -6.32 -12.00
CA GLY A 57 -13.88 -6.93 -12.48
C GLY A 57 -15.00 -7.08 -11.44
N ALA A 58 -14.80 -6.65 -10.18
CA ALA A 58 -15.83 -6.75 -9.14
C ALA A 58 -16.91 -5.63 -9.21
N GLY A 59 -16.71 -4.63 -10.08
CA GLY A 59 -17.63 -3.51 -10.26
C GLY A 59 -16.89 -2.17 -10.41
N PRO A 60 -17.63 -1.06 -10.55
CA PRO A 60 -17.04 0.27 -10.63
C PRO A 60 -16.61 0.79 -9.24
N VAL A 61 -15.64 1.71 -9.23
CA VAL A 61 -15.35 2.52 -8.03
C VAL A 61 -16.50 3.52 -7.84
N LEU A 62 -17.20 3.41 -6.71
CA LEU A 62 -18.30 4.32 -6.38
C LEU A 62 -17.77 5.52 -5.60
N ARG A 63 -17.98 6.72 -6.14
CA ARG A 63 -17.67 7.98 -5.47
C ARG A 63 -18.85 8.40 -4.58
N PRO A 64 -18.64 8.62 -3.27
CA PRO A 64 -19.68 9.18 -2.41
C PRO A 64 -20.13 10.56 -2.88
N LYS A 65 -21.42 10.88 -2.70
CA LYS A 65 -21.99 12.16 -3.10
C LYS A 65 -21.28 13.32 -2.38
N GLY A 66 -20.90 14.35 -3.13
CA GLY A 66 -20.26 15.55 -2.57
C GLY A 66 -18.78 15.41 -2.23
N VAL A 67 -18.14 14.26 -2.51
CA VAL A 67 -16.71 14.05 -2.28
C VAL A 67 -15.93 14.40 -3.54
N ASP A 68 -14.93 15.28 -3.40
CA ASP A 68 -13.85 15.39 -4.38
C ASP A 68 -12.91 14.20 -4.22
N MET A 69 -12.68 13.44 -5.30
CA MET A 69 -11.99 12.15 -5.23
C MET A 69 -10.77 12.18 -6.13
N HIS A 70 -9.61 12.02 -5.50
CA HIS A 70 -8.30 11.98 -6.16
C HIS A 70 -7.81 10.55 -6.24
N PHE A 71 -6.96 10.26 -7.22
CA PHE A 71 -6.35 8.95 -7.43
C PHE A 71 -4.84 9.02 -7.27
N GLU A 72 -4.26 8.00 -6.66
CA GLU A 72 -2.83 7.82 -6.50
C GLU A 72 -2.47 6.40 -6.93
N VAL A 73 -1.38 6.26 -7.69
CA VAL A 73 -0.84 4.94 -8.05
C VAL A 73 0.25 4.59 -7.06
N GLU A 74 0.09 3.50 -6.33
CA GLU A 74 1.04 3.04 -5.32
C GLU A 74 1.47 1.59 -5.56
N LEU A 75 2.69 1.26 -5.11
CA LEU A 75 3.14 -0.13 -5.04
C LEU A 75 2.68 -0.76 -3.73
N ALA A 76 1.84 -1.78 -3.82
CA ALA A 76 1.46 -2.58 -2.66
C ALA A 76 2.37 -3.79 -2.50
N LEU A 77 2.71 -4.09 -1.25
CA LEU A 77 3.40 -5.30 -0.83
C LEU A 77 2.43 -6.16 -0.02
N ILE A 78 2.30 -7.43 -0.40
CA ILE A 78 1.46 -8.39 0.29
C ILE A 78 2.37 -9.15 1.25
N LEU A 79 2.06 -9.09 2.54
CA LEU A 79 2.79 -9.84 3.55
C LEU A 79 2.15 -11.22 3.73
N GLY A 80 2.90 -12.27 3.39
CA GLY A 80 2.49 -13.68 3.57
C GLY A 80 2.88 -14.26 4.92
N LYS A 81 3.59 -13.49 5.75
CA LYS A 81 4.01 -13.88 7.10
C LYS A 81 3.73 -12.75 8.08
N GLN A 82 3.43 -13.13 9.32
CA GLN A 82 3.37 -12.17 10.41
C GLN A 82 4.77 -11.60 10.68
N VAL A 83 4.88 -10.27 10.70
CA VAL A 83 6.09 -9.55 11.06
C VAL A 83 5.83 -8.80 12.35
N LYS A 84 6.74 -8.96 13.32
CA LYS A 84 6.70 -8.26 14.60
C LYS A 84 8.14 -7.99 15.04
N ASP A 85 8.42 -6.74 15.43
CA ASP A 85 9.70 -6.30 16.00
C ASP A 85 10.94 -6.75 15.20
N LEU A 86 10.82 -6.75 13.86
CA LEU A 86 11.92 -7.10 12.97
C LEU A 86 13.01 -6.03 13.05
N LYS A 87 14.27 -6.45 13.16
CA LYS A 87 15.39 -5.52 13.25
C LYS A 87 15.49 -4.68 11.95
N PRO A 88 15.80 -3.37 12.05
CA PRO A 88 15.87 -2.49 10.88
C PRO A 88 16.87 -2.93 9.80
N ASP A 89 17.89 -3.71 10.17
CA ASP A 89 18.95 -4.23 9.30
C ASP A 89 18.68 -5.65 8.77
N ASP A 90 17.58 -6.31 9.18
CA ASP A 90 17.21 -7.64 8.69
C ASP A 90 16.45 -7.59 7.35
N TYR A 91 17.18 -7.21 6.30
CA TYR A 91 16.63 -7.16 4.94
C TYR A 91 16.17 -8.53 4.44
N LYS A 92 16.82 -9.62 4.86
CA LYS A 92 16.46 -10.97 4.43
C LYS A 92 15.13 -11.39 5.03
N GLY A 93 14.92 -11.14 6.31
CA GLY A 93 13.64 -11.36 7.00
C GLY A 93 12.52 -10.52 6.39
N ALA A 94 12.77 -9.23 6.15
CA ALA A 94 11.80 -8.32 5.55
C ALA A 94 11.38 -8.80 4.16
N LEU A 95 12.36 -9.13 3.33
CA LEU A 95 12.12 -9.70 2.01
C LEU A 95 11.35 -11.02 2.16
N ALA A 96 11.75 -11.94 3.02
CA ALA A 96 11.12 -13.26 3.17
C ALA A 96 9.66 -13.21 3.67
N ALA A 97 9.20 -12.08 4.19
CA ALA A 97 7.82 -11.85 4.61
C ALA A 97 6.90 -11.40 3.45
N ILE A 98 7.45 -10.84 2.37
CA ILE A 98 6.68 -10.40 1.21
C ILE A 98 6.35 -11.60 0.32
N GLU A 99 5.07 -11.89 0.19
CA GLU A 99 4.52 -12.94 -0.70
C GLU A 99 4.47 -12.46 -2.15
N GLY A 100 4.08 -11.21 -2.36
CA GLY A 100 3.91 -10.63 -3.69
C GLY A 100 3.83 -9.12 -3.67
N ALA A 101 3.81 -8.53 -4.86
CA ALA A 101 3.63 -7.09 -5.05
C ALA A 101 2.62 -6.84 -6.16
N SER A 102 1.95 -5.68 -6.12
CA SER A 102 1.04 -5.24 -7.18
C SER A 102 0.94 -3.72 -7.19
N PRO A 103 0.86 -3.07 -8.36
CA PRO A 103 0.36 -1.71 -8.42
C PRO A 103 -1.08 -1.68 -7.90
N LEU A 104 -1.45 -0.63 -7.18
CA LEU A 104 -2.80 -0.34 -6.72
C LEU A 104 -3.17 1.11 -7.06
N TYR A 105 -4.44 1.31 -7.37
CA TYR A 105 -5.04 2.63 -7.42
C TYR A 105 -5.68 2.92 -6.06
N LEU A 106 -5.16 3.91 -5.35
CA LEU A 106 -5.71 4.40 -4.11
C LEU A 106 -6.59 5.60 -4.38
N THR A 107 -7.81 5.59 -3.87
CA THR A 107 -8.66 6.78 -3.85
C THR A 107 -8.59 7.46 -2.50
N ARG A 108 -8.61 8.79 -2.51
CA ARG A 108 -8.73 9.61 -1.31
C ARG A 108 -9.54 10.86 -1.56
N SER A 109 -10.15 11.37 -0.49
CA SER A 109 -10.55 12.78 -0.44
C SER A 109 -9.29 13.63 -0.29
N PRO A 110 -9.22 14.85 -0.85
CA PRO A 110 -8.25 15.84 -0.43
C PRO A 110 -8.23 15.92 1.09
N LEU A 111 -7.04 15.97 1.68
CA LEU A 111 -6.91 16.36 3.07
C LEU A 111 -7.34 17.82 3.11
N THR A 112 -8.54 18.09 3.60
CA THR A 112 -8.90 19.46 4.02
C THR A 112 -8.03 19.74 5.25
N GLY A 113 -6.87 20.34 5.01
CA GLY A 113 -6.12 21.08 6.01
C GLY A 113 -6.68 22.49 6.10
#